data_AF-A0A2C1Z4Y3-F1
#
_entry.id   AF-A0A2C1Z4Y3-F1
#
_cell.length_a   1.000
_cell.length_b   1.000
_cell.length_c   1.000
_cell.angle_alpha   90.00
_cell.angle_beta   90.00
_cell.angle_gamma   90.00
#
_symmetry.space_group_name_H-M   'P 1'
#
loop_
_entity.id
_entity.type
_entity.pdbx_description
1 polymer ?
#
loop_
_entity_poly.entity_id
_entity_poly.type
_entity_poly.pdbx_seq_one_letter_code
_entity_poly.pdbx_strand_id
1 'polypeptide(L)'
;MDFNKAYKAIHMYYSEGITNVDKISDETGIRPKLINRLIKGDAFPAVLADYKADAEAGDFSRVYEMPKLVRLNQIDYISVYNSFLTKLLSGRETLADVRGFLIEDDIDAKQAKKMYEALETAYNEQIELVLEDKLLNILEVLEQPTKWGIDKAGNVIELYPHPVLNGVNEVIGVQYKKDKSFLIPDELYDVYCSMMADIDAVIFKKEKKQKAMKKVKAQRSHQVRNNKAKQAQAESLMFLWLGKAQAGVSPEEIAKRSAFSAPTIRKYIKKAQEVIK
;
A
#
# COMPACT_ATOMS: atom_id res chain seq x y z
N MET A 1 17.62 3.99 35.51
CA MET A 1 18.55 4.63 34.58
C MET A 1 19.96 4.60 35.16
N ASP A 2 20.94 4.24 34.34
CA ASP A 2 22.37 4.28 34.70
C ASP A 2 22.88 5.73 34.73
N PHE A 3 23.03 6.29 35.94
CA PHE A 3 23.50 7.66 36.13
C PHE A 3 24.95 7.88 35.69
N ASN A 4 25.77 6.82 35.57
CA ASN A 4 27.11 6.95 35.01
C ASN A 4 27.05 7.33 33.52
N LYS A 5 26.06 6.80 32.78
CA LYS A 5 25.83 7.20 31.38
C LYS A 5 25.32 8.62 31.27
N ALA A 6 24.43 9.04 32.18
CA ALA A 6 23.95 10.41 32.23
C ALA A 6 25.09 11.39 32.53
N TYR A 7 25.95 11.07 33.50
CA TYR A 7 27.13 11.84 33.85
C TYR A 7 28.13 11.89 32.68
N LYS A 8 28.39 10.76 32.01
CA LYS A 8 29.22 10.71 30.79
C LYS A 8 28.65 11.61 29.69
N ALA A 9 27.33 11.58 29.45
CA ALA A 9 26.70 12.44 28.43
C ALA A 9 26.90 13.94 28.73
N ILE A 10 26.79 14.33 30.00
CA ILE A 10 27.04 15.72 30.44
C ILE A 10 28.52 16.08 30.27
N HIS A 11 29.44 15.19 30.64
CA HIS A 11 30.88 15.36 30.47
C HIS A 11 31.27 15.54 28.99
N MET A 12 30.76 14.68 28.10
CA MET A 12 31.00 14.78 26.65
C MET A 12 30.54 16.13 26.08
N TYR A 13 29.43 16.67 26.59
CA TYR A 13 28.91 17.95 26.13
C TYR A 13 29.74 19.14 26.63
N TYR A 14 30.01 19.21 27.94
CA TYR A 14 30.62 20.38 28.58
C TYR A 14 32.15 20.35 28.61
N SER A 15 32.77 19.19 28.90
CA SER A 15 34.23 19.05 29.01
C SER A 15 34.89 18.73 27.66
N GLU A 16 34.30 17.82 26.88
CA GLU A 16 34.86 17.40 25.59
C GLU A 16 34.40 18.27 24.41
N GLY A 17 33.43 19.16 24.64
CA GLY A 17 32.91 20.10 23.65
C GLY A 17 32.09 19.46 22.52
N ILE A 18 31.59 18.23 22.72
CA ILE A 18 30.78 17.52 21.73
C ILE A 18 29.35 18.07 21.78
N THR A 19 29.06 19.10 20.98
CA THR A 19 27.72 19.70 20.94
C THR A 19 26.70 18.93 20.10
N ASN A 20 27.17 17.98 19.28
CA ASN A 20 26.32 17.10 18.50
C ASN A 20 25.71 16.02 19.41
N VAL A 21 24.43 16.18 19.72
CA VAL A 21 23.67 15.31 20.62
C VAL A 21 23.54 13.88 20.07
N ASP A 22 23.47 13.71 18.75
CA ASP A 22 23.35 12.39 18.14
C ASP A 22 24.63 11.56 18.37
N LYS A 23 25.80 12.20 18.30
CA LYS A 23 27.07 11.55 18.66
C LYS A 23 27.12 11.13 20.13
N ILE A 24 26.63 11.96 21.03
CA ILE A 24 26.54 11.61 22.47
C ILE A 24 25.56 10.45 22.66
N SER A 25 24.45 10.45 21.93
CA SER A 25 23.46 9.37 21.94
C SER A 25 24.07 8.05 21.50
N ASP A 26 24.85 8.03 20.42
CA ASP A 26 25.50 6.81 19.92
C ASP A 26 26.50 6.23 20.95
N GLU A 27 27.23 7.10 21.65
CA GLU A 27 28.22 6.66 22.64
C GLU A 27 27.64 6.22 23.98
N THR A 28 26.55 6.85 24.41
CA THR A 28 25.96 6.60 25.74
C THR A 28 24.76 5.65 25.66
N GLY A 29 24.14 5.52 24.48
CA GLY A 29 22.88 4.83 24.27
C GLY A 29 21.67 5.57 24.88
N ILE A 30 21.84 6.81 25.33
CA ILE A 30 20.77 7.65 25.85
C ILE A 30 20.13 8.42 24.70
N ARG A 31 18.81 8.53 24.67
CA ARG A 31 18.10 9.22 23.59
C ARG A 31 18.49 10.70 23.50
N PRO A 32 18.56 11.29 22.28
CA PRO A 32 18.88 12.70 22.10
C PRO A 32 17.97 13.66 22.88
N LYS A 33 16.67 13.33 22.97
CA LYS A 33 15.70 14.12 23.75
C LYS A 33 16.06 14.15 25.24
N LEU A 34 16.51 13.03 25.80
CA LEU A 34 16.88 12.95 27.21
C LEU A 34 18.23 13.61 27.48
N ILE A 35 19.20 13.49 26.57
CA ILE A 35 20.48 14.22 26.64
C ILE A 35 20.24 15.73 26.69
N ASN A 36 19.37 16.26 25.81
CA ASN A 36 19.02 17.68 25.83
C ASN A 36 18.42 18.13 27.17
N ARG A 37 17.60 17.27 27.81
CA ARG A 37 17.03 17.55 29.13
C ARG A 37 18.06 17.45 30.25
N LEU A 38 19.00 16.51 30.17
CA LEU A 38 20.11 16.37 31.11
C LEU A 38 21.00 17.63 31.09
N ILE A 39 21.38 18.09 29.90
CA ILE A 39 22.23 19.27 29.72
C ILE A 39 21.56 20.54 30.26
N LYS A 40 20.24 20.66 30.06
CA LYS A 40 19.42 21.78 30.58
C LYS A 40 19.13 21.70 32.09
N GLY A 41 19.34 20.54 32.71
CA GLY A 41 18.99 20.29 34.11
C GLY A 41 17.52 19.94 34.36
N ASP A 42 16.73 19.75 33.29
CA ASP A 42 15.31 19.36 33.35
C ASP A 42 15.13 17.87 33.69
N ALA A 43 16.17 17.06 33.48
CA ALA A 43 16.23 15.65 33.84
C ALA A 43 17.40 15.44 34.80
N PHE A 44 17.14 14.76 35.92
CA PHE A 44 18.14 14.39 36.94
C PHE A 44 19.04 15.58 37.39
N PRO A 45 18.45 16.65 37.96
CA PRO A 45 19.20 17.86 38.31
C PRO A 45 20.34 17.60 39.31
N ALA A 46 20.22 16.56 40.15
CA ALA A 46 21.28 16.14 41.05
C ALA A 46 22.56 15.71 40.31
N VAL A 47 22.44 14.97 39.20
CA VAL A 47 23.59 14.51 38.40
C VAL A 47 24.28 15.69 37.72
N LEU A 48 23.50 16.68 37.25
CA LEU A 48 24.07 17.91 36.69
C LEU A 48 24.75 18.77 37.76
N ALA A 49 24.19 18.84 38.97
CA ALA A 49 24.79 19.56 40.08
C ALA A 49 26.11 18.90 40.53
N ASP A 50 26.12 17.58 40.65
CA ASP A 50 27.31 16.78 40.93
C ASP A 50 28.40 17.03 39.87
N TYR A 51 28.05 16.96 38.58
CA TYR A 51 29.00 17.25 37.50
C TYR A 51 29.59 18.66 37.59
N LYS A 52 28.77 19.68 37.90
CA LYS A 52 29.28 21.06 38.05
C LYS A 52 30.26 21.18 39.22
N ALA A 53 29.96 20.56 40.36
CA ALA A 53 30.86 20.54 41.51
C ALA A 53 32.18 19.81 41.20
N ASP A 54 32.08 18.68 40.50
CA ASP A 54 33.23 17.89 40.05
C ASP A 54 34.09 18.65 39.02
N ALA A 55 33.45 19.40 38.11
CA ALA A 55 34.14 20.27 37.15
C ALA A 55 34.87 21.44 37.83
N GLU A 56 34.29 22.03 38.89
CA GLU A 56 34.94 23.06 39.70
C GLU A 56 36.15 22.49 40.48
N ALA A 57 36.05 21.25 40.95
CA ALA A 57 37.11 20.55 41.66
C ALA A 57 38.19 19.96 40.72
N GLY A 58 37.90 19.82 39.42
CA GLY A 58 38.77 19.15 38.45
C GLY A 58 38.84 17.63 38.63
N ASP A 59 37.85 17.01 39.29
CA ASP A 59 37.80 15.58 39.58
C ASP A 59 36.54 14.94 39.01
N PHE A 60 36.69 14.21 37.91
CA PHE A 60 35.60 13.51 37.21
C PHE A 60 35.52 12.01 37.57
N SER A 61 36.13 11.59 38.69
CA SER A 61 36.22 10.17 39.09
C SER A 61 34.94 9.62 39.74
N ARG A 62 33.88 10.43 39.85
CA ARG A 62 32.62 10.03 40.48
C ARG A 62 32.00 8.81 39.78
N VAL A 63 31.60 7.83 40.59
CA VAL A 63 30.88 6.64 40.13
C VAL A 63 29.57 6.51 40.90
N TYR A 64 28.47 6.38 40.17
CA TYR A 64 27.15 6.10 40.72
C TYR A 64 26.93 4.60 40.86
N GLU A 65 26.13 4.20 41.86
CA GLU A 65 25.67 2.82 41.97
C GLU A 65 24.94 2.40 40.69
N MET A 66 25.32 1.24 40.14
CA MET A 66 24.64 0.70 38.97
C MET A 66 23.18 0.37 39.33
N PRO A 67 22.22 0.74 38.48
CA PRO A 67 20.82 0.42 38.73
C PRO A 67 20.62 -1.10 38.77
N LYS A 68 19.69 -1.54 39.62
CA LYS A 68 19.27 -2.95 39.63
C LYS A 68 18.50 -3.22 38.34
N LEU A 69 19.04 -4.10 37.51
CA LEU A 69 18.41 -4.51 36.27
C LEU A 69 17.02 -5.11 36.53
N VAL A 70 16.04 -4.65 35.77
CA VAL A 70 14.66 -5.13 35.82
C VAL A 70 14.54 -6.35 34.90
N ARG A 71 14.23 -7.50 35.50
CA ARG A 71 13.85 -8.70 34.74
C ARG A 71 12.34 -8.73 34.59
N LEU A 72 11.86 -8.49 33.37
CA LEU A 72 10.42 -8.50 33.08
C LEU A 72 9.88 -9.93 33.19
N ASN A 73 8.73 -10.08 33.85
CA ASN A 73 7.96 -11.31 33.75
C ASN A 73 7.30 -11.41 32.36
N GLN A 74 6.69 -12.56 32.05
CA GLN A 74 6.13 -12.78 30.72
C GLN A 74 5.01 -11.79 30.34
N ILE A 75 4.17 -11.39 31.30
CA ILE A 75 3.05 -10.47 31.06
C ILE A 75 3.58 -9.07 30.78
N ASP A 76 4.51 -8.59 31.60
CA ASP A 76 5.12 -7.27 31.44
C ASP A 76 5.94 -7.20 30.14
N TYR A 77 6.65 -8.28 29.81
CA TYR A 77 7.39 -8.37 28.55
C TYR A 77 6.47 -8.20 27.34
N ILE A 78 5.32 -8.89 27.32
CA ILE A 78 4.34 -8.79 26.23
C ILE A 78 3.72 -7.38 26.19
N SER A 79 3.39 -6.81 27.35
CA SER A 79 2.82 -5.47 27.46
C SER A 79 3.76 -4.39 26.90
N VAL A 80 5.03 -4.42 27.33
CA VAL A 80 6.07 -3.50 26.87
C VAL A 80 6.34 -3.67 25.37
N TYR A 81 6.43 -4.93 24.90
CA TYR A 81 6.58 -5.24 23.48
C TYR A 81 5.44 -4.63 22.65
N ASN A 82 4.18 -4.89 23.00
CA ASN A 82 3.03 -4.36 22.26
C ASN A 82 3.00 -2.82 22.28
N SER A 83 3.30 -2.22 23.43
CA SER A 83 3.36 -0.76 23.56
C SER A 83 4.41 -0.14 22.62
N PHE A 84 5.61 -0.72 22.53
CA PHE A 84 6.63 -0.24 21.61
C PHE A 84 6.27 -0.50 20.15
N LEU A 85 5.73 -1.67 19.81
CA LEU A 85 5.30 -1.97 18.45
C LEU A 85 4.25 -0.97 17.96
N THR A 86 3.25 -0.64 18.78
CA THR A 86 2.25 0.38 18.44
C THR A 86 2.89 1.76 18.21
N LYS A 87 3.84 2.17 19.04
CA LYS A 87 4.54 3.45 18.87
C LYS A 87 5.35 3.49 17.57
N LEU A 88 6.08 2.41 17.26
CA LEU A 88 6.84 2.26 16.02
C LEU A 88 5.92 2.35 14.80
N LEU A 89 4.86 1.54 14.75
CA LEU A 89 3.94 1.51 13.61
C LEU A 89 3.19 2.84 13.43
N SER A 90 2.89 3.55 14.52
CA SER A 90 2.29 4.88 14.42
C SER A 90 3.23 5.96 13.86
N GLY A 91 4.54 5.69 13.76
CA GLY A 91 5.56 6.65 13.35
C GLY A 91 5.92 7.68 14.43
N ARG A 92 5.48 7.48 15.68
CA ARG A 92 5.76 8.40 16.80
C ARG A 92 7.17 8.23 17.38
N GLU A 93 7.74 7.05 17.25
CA GLU A 93 9.06 6.68 17.77
C GLU A 93 9.79 5.83 16.72
N THR A 94 11.11 5.89 16.73
CA THR A 94 11.98 5.08 15.85
C THR A 94 12.51 3.85 16.57
N LEU A 95 13.09 2.90 15.82
CA LEU A 95 13.81 1.76 16.42
C LEU A 95 14.96 2.23 17.33
N ALA A 96 15.63 3.32 16.97
CA ALA A 96 16.67 3.93 17.81
C ALA A 96 16.10 4.44 19.15
N ASP A 97 14.90 5.04 19.13
CA ASP A 97 14.21 5.47 20.35
C ASP A 97 13.87 4.27 21.24
N VAL A 98 13.37 3.17 20.67
CA VAL A 98 13.08 1.91 21.40
C VAL A 98 14.33 1.37 22.09
N ARG A 99 15.47 1.34 21.40
CA ARG A 99 16.73 0.93 22.02
C ARG A 99 17.07 1.80 23.22
N GLY A 100 16.89 3.11 23.12
CA GLY A 100 17.10 4.05 24.22
C GLY A 100 16.12 3.83 25.38
N PHE A 101 14.84 3.61 25.11
CA PHE A 101 13.84 3.31 26.15
C PHE A 101 14.20 2.05 26.96
N LEU A 102 14.62 0.98 26.28
CA LEU A 102 15.01 -0.26 26.95
C LEU A 102 16.21 -0.07 27.89
N ILE A 103 17.12 0.84 27.56
CA ILE A 103 18.27 1.21 28.40
C ILE A 103 17.83 2.10 29.57
N GLU A 104 16.95 3.06 29.33
CA GLU A 104 16.43 3.98 30.37
C GLU A 104 15.64 3.23 31.45
N ASP A 105 14.86 2.22 31.05
CA ASP A 105 14.03 1.37 31.92
C ASP A 105 14.84 0.28 32.65
N ASP A 106 16.17 0.27 32.52
CA ASP A 106 17.10 -0.70 33.12
C ASP A 106 16.74 -2.18 32.86
N ILE A 107 16.14 -2.49 31.71
CA ILE A 107 15.74 -3.86 31.39
C ILE A 107 16.99 -4.75 31.23
N ASP A 108 16.93 -5.99 31.73
CA ASP A 108 17.99 -6.98 31.55
C ASP A 108 18.47 -7.05 30.09
N ALA A 109 19.79 -6.97 29.89
CA ALA A 109 20.38 -6.83 28.56
C ALA A 109 20.01 -7.97 27.60
N LYS A 110 19.81 -9.20 28.09
CA LYS A 110 19.39 -10.33 27.23
C LYS A 110 17.93 -10.18 26.82
N GLN A 111 17.06 -9.76 27.74
CA GLN A 111 15.66 -9.49 27.43
C GLN A 111 15.49 -8.28 26.50
N ALA A 112 16.22 -7.19 26.76
CA ALA A 112 16.22 -6.00 25.92
C ALA A 112 16.66 -6.33 24.49
N LYS A 113 17.77 -7.07 24.32
CA LYS A 113 18.24 -7.50 23.00
C LYS A 113 17.20 -8.36 22.28
N LYS A 114 16.65 -9.37 22.96
CA LYS A 114 15.62 -10.24 22.38
C LYS A 114 14.35 -9.46 21.98
N MET A 115 13.96 -8.48 22.79
CA MET A 115 12.80 -7.65 22.51
C MET A 115 13.05 -6.73 21.31
N TYR A 116 14.23 -6.13 21.23
CA TYR A 116 14.63 -5.29 20.11
C TYR A 116 14.60 -6.06 18.79
N GLU A 117 15.24 -7.23 18.73
CA GLU A 117 15.25 -8.09 17.52
C GLU A 117 13.84 -8.51 17.09
N ALA A 118 12.98 -8.84 18.06
CA ALA A 118 11.60 -9.19 17.78
C ALA A 118 10.78 -8.00 17.26
N LEU A 119 10.97 -6.80 17.83
CA LEU A 119 10.30 -5.57 17.40
C LEU A 119 10.75 -5.13 16.01
N GLU A 120 12.04 -5.20 15.71
CA GLU A 120 12.60 -4.89 14.40
C GLU A 120 12.00 -5.80 13.32
N THR A 121 11.92 -7.11 13.59
CA THR A 121 11.29 -8.06 12.67
C THR A 121 9.82 -7.73 12.45
N ALA A 122 9.04 -7.58 13.53
CA ALA A 122 7.61 -7.31 13.44
C ALA A 122 7.29 -5.95 12.79
N TYR A 123 8.12 -4.94 13.03
CA TYR A 123 7.99 -3.62 12.40
C TYR A 123 8.20 -3.72 10.89
N ASN A 124 9.28 -4.36 10.45
CA ASN A 124 9.59 -4.51 9.02
C ASN A 124 8.53 -5.32 8.28
N GLU A 125 7.89 -6.29 8.94
CA GLU A 125 6.80 -7.07 8.36
C GLU A 125 5.48 -6.30 8.23
N GLN A 126 5.23 -5.30 9.09
CA GLN A 126 3.93 -4.63 9.19
C GLN A 126 3.92 -3.20 8.65
N ILE A 127 5.08 -2.56 8.52
CA ILE A 127 5.16 -1.14 8.15
C ILE A 127 4.57 -0.85 6.78
N GLU A 128 4.78 -1.73 5.79
CA GLU A 128 4.22 -1.57 4.45
C GLU A 128 2.68 -1.51 4.50
N LEU A 129 2.05 -2.41 5.24
CA LEU A 129 0.59 -2.45 5.40
C LEU A 129 0.04 -1.19 6.07
N VAL A 130 0.77 -0.64 7.05
CA VAL A 130 0.37 0.60 7.73
C VAL A 130 0.51 1.81 6.81
N LEU A 131 1.57 1.86 5.99
CA LEU A 131 1.75 2.93 5.00
C LEU A 131 0.67 2.85 3.91
N GLU A 132 0.32 1.64 3.46
CA GLU A 132 -0.80 1.41 2.54
C GLU A 132 -2.12 1.90 3.13
N ASP A 133 -2.45 1.55 4.38
CA ASP A 133 -3.69 2.00 5.03
C ASP A 133 -3.74 3.54 5.16
N LYS A 134 -2.63 4.18 5.54
CA LYS A 134 -2.52 5.64 5.57
C LYS A 134 -2.76 6.25 4.18
N LEU A 135 -2.17 5.68 3.15
CA LEU A 135 -2.35 6.14 1.78
C LEU A 135 -3.80 5.95 1.30
N LEU A 136 -4.43 4.82 1.60
CA LEU A 136 -5.82 4.57 1.25
C LEU A 136 -6.75 5.59 1.89
N ASN A 137 -6.58 5.88 3.19
CA ASN A 137 -7.34 6.91 3.89
C ASN A 137 -7.19 8.30 3.23
N ILE A 138 -5.98 8.65 2.75
CA ILE A 138 -5.73 9.88 2.00
C ILE A 138 -6.52 9.88 0.68
N LEU A 139 -6.45 8.80 -0.08
CA LEU A 139 -7.12 8.67 -1.37
C LEU A 139 -8.65 8.69 -1.24
N GLU A 140 -9.20 8.05 -0.21
CA GLU A 140 -10.63 8.08 0.10
C GLU A 140 -11.13 9.51 0.34
N VAL A 141 -10.34 10.36 1.01
CA VAL A 141 -10.68 11.78 1.18
C VAL A 141 -10.68 12.49 -0.17
N LEU A 142 -9.68 12.25 -1.02
CA LEU A 142 -9.57 12.89 -2.33
C LEU A 142 -10.70 12.47 -3.30
N GLU A 143 -11.29 11.29 -3.10
CA GLU A 143 -12.44 10.81 -3.87
C GLU A 143 -13.80 11.35 -3.39
N GLN A 144 -13.85 12.08 -2.27
CA GLN A 144 -15.09 12.67 -1.77
C GLN A 144 -15.70 13.68 -2.77
N PRO A 145 -17.04 13.86 -2.75
CA PRO A 145 -17.70 14.79 -3.67
C PRO A 145 -17.27 16.23 -3.44
N THR A 146 -17.19 17.00 -4.52
CA THR A 146 -16.92 18.44 -4.47
C THR A 146 -18.11 19.18 -3.84
N LYS A 147 -17.82 20.36 -3.27
CA LYS A 147 -18.81 21.24 -2.67
C LYS A 147 -18.83 22.58 -3.36
N TRP A 148 -19.95 23.28 -3.25
CA TRP A 148 -20.07 24.66 -3.70
C TRP A 148 -19.82 25.61 -2.53
N GLY A 149 -19.06 26.67 -2.78
CA GLY A 149 -18.79 27.75 -1.83
C GLY A 149 -18.99 29.11 -2.47
N ILE A 150 -18.92 30.16 -1.65
CA ILE A 150 -18.92 31.55 -2.10
C ILE A 150 -17.59 32.17 -1.69
N ASP A 151 -16.90 32.80 -2.63
CA ASP A 151 -15.65 33.49 -2.34
C ASP A 151 -15.87 34.89 -1.72
N LYS A 152 -14.78 35.56 -1.35
CA LYS A 152 -14.84 36.91 -0.77
C LYS A 152 -15.42 37.97 -1.73
N ALA A 153 -15.45 37.70 -3.03
CA ALA A 153 -16.01 38.58 -4.04
C ALA A 153 -17.49 38.27 -4.35
N GLY A 154 -18.07 37.26 -3.68
CA GLY A 154 -19.46 36.85 -3.90
C GLY A 154 -19.66 35.86 -5.05
N ASN A 155 -18.59 35.35 -5.67
CA ASN A 155 -18.71 34.38 -6.76
C ASN A 155 -18.91 32.98 -6.21
N VAL A 156 -19.78 32.21 -6.87
CA VAL A 156 -19.92 30.76 -6.62
C VAL A 156 -18.69 30.05 -7.15
N ILE A 157 -18.04 29.26 -6.30
CA ILE A 157 -16.83 28.50 -6.60
C ILE A 157 -17.01 27.04 -6.24
N GLU A 158 -16.31 26.17 -6.96
CA GLU A 158 -16.19 24.75 -6.58
C GLU A 158 -15.05 24.58 -5.57
N LEU A 159 -15.26 23.72 -4.59
CA LEU A 159 -14.30 23.36 -3.56
C LEU A 159 -14.06 21.85 -3.57
N TYR A 160 -12.79 21.49 -3.59
CA TYR A 160 -12.31 20.11 -3.62
C TYR A 160 -11.93 19.64 -2.20
N PRO A 161 -12.17 18.38 -1.84
CA PRO A 161 -11.75 17.83 -0.56
C PRO A 161 -10.22 17.67 -0.50
N HIS A 162 -9.63 18.08 0.60
CA HIS A 162 -8.21 17.96 0.92
C HIS A 162 -8.07 17.28 2.28
N PRO A 163 -7.30 16.19 2.39
CA PRO A 163 -7.02 15.59 3.69
C PRO A 163 -6.17 16.54 4.53
N VAL A 164 -6.54 16.66 5.81
CA VAL A 164 -5.73 17.32 6.83
C VAL A 164 -4.95 16.21 7.53
N LEU A 165 -3.62 16.29 7.47
CA LEU A 165 -2.72 15.30 8.04
C LEU A 165 -2.14 15.76 9.38
N ASN A 166 -1.89 14.81 10.28
CA ASN A 166 -1.06 15.05 11.46
C ASN A 166 0.44 14.89 11.14
N GLY A 167 1.31 15.06 12.16
CA GLY A 167 2.76 14.96 12.01
C GLY A 167 3.29 13.55 11.66
N VAL A 168 2.42 12.54 11.56
CA VAL A 168 2.75 11.15 11.16
C VAL A 168 1.91 10.70 9.96
N ASN A 169 1.42 11.65 9.16
CA ASN A 169 0.68 11.43 7.92
C ASN A 169 -0.66 10.69 8.06
N GLU A 170 -1.27 10.69 9.25
CA GLU A 170 -2.64 10.18 9.43
C GLU A 170 -3.66 11.28 9.15
N VAL A 171 -4.76 10.90 8.49
CA VAL A 171 -5.88 11.80 8.20
C VAL A 171 -6.64 12.11 9.49
N ILE A 172 -6.65 13.38 9.89
CA ILE A 172 -7.39 13.89 11.07
C ILE A 172 -8.65 14.67 10.70
N GLY A 173 -8.85 14.95 9.41
CA GLY A 173 -10.03 15.66 8.93
C GLY A 173 -9.99 15.96 7.44
N VAL A 174 -11.04 16.62 6.97
CA VAL A 174 -11.19 17.04 5.57
C VAL A 174 -11.41 18.53 5.51
N GLN A 175 -10.56 19.22 4.74
CA GLN A 175 -10.71 20.63 4.44
C GLN A 175 -11.11 20.80 2.98
N TYR A 176 -12.02 21.72 2.68
CA TYR A 176 -12.42 22.00 1.30
C TYR A 176 -11.66 23.23 0.79
N LYS A 177 -10.90 23.08 -0.29
CA LYS A 177 -10.07 24.14 -0.89
C LYS A 177 -10.41 24.38 -2.35
N LYS A 178 -10.03 25.55 -2.87
CA LYS A 178 -10.24 25.90 -4.29
C LYS A 178 -9.35 25.11 -5.24
N ASP A 179 -8.14 24.77 -4.80
CA ASP A 179 -7.18 24.05 -5.61
C ASP A 179 -7.54 22.57 -5.66
N LYS A 180 -7.41 21.94 -6.82
CA LYS A 180 -7.68 20.50 -6.98
C LYS A 180 -6.48 19.62 -6.61
N SER A 181 -5.28 20.17 -6.69
CA SER A 181 -4.04 19.41 -6.46
C SER A 181 -3.77 19.19 -4.98
N PHE A 182 -3.50 17.95 -4.62
CA PHE A 182 -2.95 17.55 -3.33
C PHE A 182 -1.59 16.87 -3.56
N LEU A 183 -0.58 17.21 -2.76
CA LEU A 183 0.73 16.59 -2.82
C LEU A 183 0.78 15.45 -1.78
N ILE A 184 0.97 14.22 -2.26
CA ILE A 184 1.14 13.06 -1.38
C ILE A 184 2.49 13.21 -0.65
N PRO A 185 2.55 12.96 0.67
CA PRO A 185 3.81 12.97 1.41
C PRO A 185 4.85 12.00 0.82
N ASP A 186 6.11 12.40 0.80
CA ASP A 186 7.21 11.62 0.19
C ASP A 186 7.28 10.19 0.73
N GLU A 187 7.06 10.00 2.04
CA GLU A 187 7.05 8.69 2.70
C GLU A 187 5.99 7.72 2.14
N LEU A 188 4.90 8.25 1.59
CA LEU A 188 3.80 7.48 0.99
C LEU A 188 3.89 7.41 -0.53
N TYR A 189 4.79 8.19 -1.14
CA TYR A 189 4.88 8.34 -2.59
C TYR A 189 5.35 7.05 -3.26
N ASP A 190 6.33 6.34 -2.70
CA ASP A 190 6.80 5.07 -3.24
C ASP A 190 5.71 3.99 -3.20
N VAL A 191 4.96 3.93 -2.10
CA VAL A 191 3.80 3.04 -1.94
C VAL A 191 2.74 3.39 -2.99
N TYR A 192 2.46 4.68 -3.19
CA TYR A 192 1.54 5.15 -4.22
C TYR A 192 1.97 4.73 -5.63
N CYS A 193 3.24 4.93 -5.99
CA CYS A 193 3.78 4.52 -7.29
C CYS A 193 3.64 3.01 -7.51
N SER A 194 3.94 2.19 -6.50
CA SER A 194 3.77 0.74 -6.55
C SER A 194 2.31 0.35 -6.78
N MET A 195 1.39 0.93 -6.00
CA MET A 195 -0.04 0.64 -6.10
C MET A 195 -0.61 1.04 -7.47
N MET A 196 -0.20 2.19 -8.01
CA MET A 196 -0.61 2.63 -9.36
C MET A 196 -0.10 1.69 -10.46
N ALA A 197 1.13 1.19 -10.34
CA ALA A 197 1.68 0.22 -11.29
C ALA A 197 0.87 -1.10 -11.30
N ASP A 198 0.44 -1.56 -10.13
CA ASP A 198 -0.40 -2.75 -10.01
C ASP A 198 -1.80 -2.55 -10.62
N ILE A 199 -2.41 -1.38 -10.36
CA ILE A 199 -3.70 -1.00 -10.97
C ILE A 199 -3.57 -0.99 -12.50
N ASP A 200 -2.53 -0.36 -13.04
CA ASP A 200 -2.29 -0.29 -14.48
C ASP A 200 -2.09 -1.68 -15.09
N ALA A 201 -1.35 -2.56 -14.43
CA ALA A 201 -1.18 -3.94 -14.86
C ALA A 201 -2.50 -4.72 -14.90
N VAL A 202 -3.40 -4.49 -13.94
CA VAL A 202 -4.73 -5.11 -13.91
C VAL A 202 -5.62 -4.55 -15.02
N ILE A 203 -5.64 -3.24 -15.23
CA ILE A 203 -6.41 -2.58 -16.30
C ILE A 203 -5.95 -3.10 -17.66
N PHE A 204 -4.65 -3.15 -17.90
CA PHE A 204 -4.07 -3.66 -19.15
C PHE A 204 -4.49 -5.11 -19.43
N LYS A 205 -4.47 -5.99 -18.42
CA LYS A 205 -4.96 -7.38 -18.54
C LYS A 205 -6.46 -7.43 -18.88
N LYS A 206 -7.29 -6.58 -18.27
CA LYS A 206 -8.74 -6.51 -18.55
C LYS A 206 -8.99 -6.04 -19.99
N GLU A 207 -8.31 -5.00 -20.45
CA GLU A 207 -8.46 -4.50 -21.82
C GLU A 207 -8.08 -5.54 -22.88
N LYS A 208 -6.97 -6.27 -22.66
CA LYS A 208 -6.53 -7.34 -23.56
C LYS A 208 -7.58 -8.45 -23.68
N LYS A 209 -8.21 -8.84 -22.56
CA LYS A 209 -9.32 -9.81 -22.54
C LYS A 209 -10.56 -9.29 -23.29
N GLN A 210 -10.94 -8.03 -23.08
CA GLN A 210 -12.09 -7.44 -23.78
C GLN A 210 -11.87 -7.33 -25.29
N LYS A 211 -10.67 -6.92 -25.73
CA LYS A 211 -10.30 -6.88 -27.15
C LYS A 211 -10.36 -8.27 -27.79
N ALA A 212 -9.89 -9.30 -27.09
CA ALA A 212 -9.99 -10.70 -27.55
C ALA A 212 -11.46 -11.16 -27.68
N MET A 213 -12.31 -10.87 -26.68
CA MET A 213 -13.74 -11.22 -26.73
C MET A 213 -14.49 -10.51 -27.86
N LYS A 214 -14.22 -9.21 -28.10
CA LYS A 214 -14.81 -8.46 -29.22
C LYS A 214 -14.44 -9.08 -30.58
N LYS A 215 -13.19 -9.51 -30.76
CA LYS A 215 -12.73 -10.19 -31.98
C LYS A 215 -13.47 -11.51 -32.23
N VAL A 216 -13.64 -12.33 -31.19
CA VAL A 216 -14.39 -13.60 -31.28
C VAL A 216 -15.87 -13.37 -31.59
N LYS A 217 -16.50 -12.36 -30.96
CA LYS A 217 -17.91 -12.01 -31.20
C LYS A 217 -18.12 -11.50 -32.64
N ALA A 218 -17.21 -10.69 -33.15
CA ALA A 218 -17.24 -10.21 -34.53
C ALA A 218 -17.12 -11.37 -35.53
N GLN A 219 -16.18 -12.30 -35.31
CA GLN A 219 -16.02 -13.50 -36.14
C GLN A 219 -17.26 -14.40 -36.14
N ARG A 220 -17.86 -14.66 -34.96
CA ARG A 220 -19.12 -15.41 -34.86
C ARG A 220 -20.27 -14.72 -35.59
N SER A 221 -20.37 -13.38 -35.51
CA SER A 221 -21.43 -12.63 -36.18
C SER A 221 -21.33 -12.69 -37.72
N HIS A 222 -20.12 -12.63 -38.28
CA HIS A 222 -19.89 -12.83 -39.72
C HIS A 222 -20.22 -14.25 -40.16
N GLN A 223 -19.85 -15.25 -39.35
CA GLN A 223 -20.15 -16.66 -39.65
C GLN A 223 -21.66 -16.95 -39.65
N VAL A 224 -22.42 -16.37 -38.70
CA VAL A 224 -23.88 -16.49 -38.64
C VAL A 224 -24.55 -15.80 -39.85
N ARG A 225 -24.08 -14.62 -40.27
CA ARG A 225 -24.60 -13.93 -41.48
C ARG A 225 -24.34 -14.75 -42.75
N ASN A 226 -23.13 -15.30 -42.91
CA ASN A 226 -22.80 -16.16 -44.04
C ASN A 226 -23.63 -17.46 -44.07
N ASN A 227 -23.89 -18.06 -42.91
CA ASN A 227 -24.74 -19.25 -42.83
C ASN A 227 -26.21 -18.97 -43.19
N LYS A 228 -26.76 -17.82 -42.77
CA LYS A 228 -28.11 -17.38 -43.18
C LYS A 228 -28.21 -17.15 -44.69
N ALA A 229 -27.21 -16.50 -45.29
CA ALA A 229 -27.17 -16.28 -46.74
C ALA A 229 -27.10 -17.60 -47.53
N LYS A 230 -26.25 -18.54 -47.10
CA LYS A 230 -26.18 -19.89 -47.70
C LYS A 230 -27.48 -20.67 -47.54
N GLN A 231 -28.16 -20.53 -46.40
CA GLN A 231 -29.46 -21.16 -46.18
C GLN A 231 -30.53 -20.59 -47.12
N ALA A 232 -30.64 -19.28 -47.25
CA ALA A 232 -31.61 -18.66 -48.17
C ALA A 232 -31.37 -19.08 -49.64
N GLN A 233 -30.10 -19.13 -50.05
CA GLN A 233 -29.73 -19.60 -51.39
C GLN A 233 -30.08 -21.08 -51.58
N ALA A 234 -29.84 -21.94 -50.59
CA ALA A 234 -30.24 -23.35 -50.66
C ALA A 234 -31.77 -23.52 -50.73
N GLU A 235 -32.53 -22.71 -50.00
CA GLU A 235 -34.00 -22.70 -50.04
C GLU A 235 -34.54 -22.25 -51.40
N SER A 236 -33.92 -21.27 -52.06
CA SER A 236 -34.32 -20.89 -53.43
C SER A 236 -34.07 -21.97 -54.48
N LEU A 237 -33.09 -22.84 -54.26
CA LEU A 237 -32.66 -23.88 -55.21
C LEU A 237 -33.30 -25.25 -54.94
N MET A 238 -33.98 -25.42 -53.80
CA MET A 238 -34.43 -26.74 -53.34
C MET A 238 -35.43 -27.40 -54.30
N PHE A 239 -36.36 -26.64 -54.89
CA PHE A 239 -37.33 -27.17 -55.86
C PHE A 239 -36.68 -27.52 -57.21
N LEU A 240 -35.66 -26.76 -57.63
CA LEU A 240 -34.86 -27.08 -58.81
C LEU A 240 -34.09 -28.39 -58.62
N TRP A 241 -33.51 -28.59 -57.43
CA TRP A 241 -32.83 -29.84 -57.10
C TRP A 241 -33.78 -31.03 -57.02
N LEU A 242 -34.99 -30.82 -56.48
CA LEU A 242 -36.02 -31.85 -56.46
C LEU A 242 -36.42 -32.27 -57.89
N GLY A 243 -36.64 -31.32 -58.79
CA GLY A 243 -36.96 -31.64 -60.20
C GLY A 243 -35.84 -32.41 -60.90
N LYS A 244 -34.56 -32.05 -60.66
CA LYS A 244 -33.41 -32.81 -61.19
C LYS A 244 -33.31 -34.22 -60.60
N ALA A 245 -33.60 -34.38 -59.31
CA ALA A 245 -33.61 -35.69 -58.66
C ALA A 245 -34.74 -36.59 -59.19
N GLN A 246 -35.92 -36.03 -59.45
CA GLN A 246 -37.03 -36.76 -60.09
C GLN A 246 -36.72 -37.17 -61.53
N ALA A 247 -35.88 -36.39 -62.23
CA ALA A 247 -35.34 -36.74 -63.54
C ALA A 247 -34.19 -37.77 -63.50
N GLY A 248 -33.86 -38.33 -62.32
CA GLY A 248 -32.87 -39.38 -62.14
C GLY A 248 -31.44 -38.92 -61.86
N VAL A 249 -31.19 -37.61 -61.70
CA VAL A 249 -29.84 -37.08 -61.38
C VAL A 249 -29.54 -37.26 -59.90
N SER A 250 -28.38 -37.84 -59.57
CA SER A 250 -28.00 -38.07 -58.17
C SER A 250 -27.67 -36.76 -57.42
N PRO A 251 -27.95 -36.67 -56.10
CA PRO A 251 -27.54 -35.53 -55.27
C PRO A 251 -26.03 -35.25 -55.32
N GLU A 252 -25.21 -36.27 -55.50
CA GLU A 252 -23.76 -36.19 -55.68
C GLU A 252 -23.37 -35.47 -56.98
N GLU A 253 -24.09 -35.70 -58.08
CA GLU A 253 -23.86 -35.00 -59.35
C GLU A 253 -24.39 -33.56 -59.33
N ILE A 254 -25.50 -33.32 -58.64
CA ILE A 254 -26.01 -31.96 -58.40
C ILE A 254 -24.99 -31.17 -57.58
N ALA A 255 -24.37 -31.80 -56.56
CA ALA A 255 -23.35 -31.19 -55.72
C ALA A 255 -22.12 -30.76 -56.52
N LYS A 256 -21.65 -31.58 -57.46
CA LYS A 256 -20.49 -31.27 -58.33
C LYS A 256 -20.67 -29.99 -59.15
N ARG A 257 -21.92 -29.60 -59.43
CA ARG A 257 -22.27 -28.40 -60.22
C ARG A 257 -22.85 -27.27 -59.37
N SER A 258 -22.75 -27.37 -58.05
CA SER A 258 -23.31 -26.38 -57.13
C SER A 258 -22.29 -25.94 -56.09
N ALA A 259 -22.56 -24.83 -55.41
CA ALA A 259 -21.77 -24.38 -54.26
C ALA A 259 -22.12 -25.13 -52.95
N PHE A 260 -22.93 -26.20 -53.01
CA PHE A 260 -23.46 -26.92 -51.86
C PHE A 260 -23.00 -28.38 -51.83
N SER A 261 -22.78 -28.90 -50.61
CA SER A 261 -22.40 -30.29 -50.43
C SER A 261 -23.59 -31.24 -50.67
N ALA A 262 -23.31 -32.46 -51.13
CA ALA A 262 -24.34 -33.48 -51.36
C ALA A 262 -25.25 -33.76 -50.14
N PRO A 263 -24.75 -33.80 -48.88
CA PRO A 263 -25.61 -33.88 -47.69
C PRO A 263 -26.57 -32.69 -47.55
N THR A 264 -26.11 -31.47 -47.87
CA THR A 264 -26.94 -30.26 -47.82
C THR A 264 -28.06 -30.35 -48.86
N ILE A 265 -27.73 -30.74 -50.08
CA ILE A 265 -28.70 -30.91 -51.17
C ILE A 265 -29.74 -31.97 -50.81
N ARG A 266 -29.32 -33.14 -50.30
CA ARG A 266 -30.24 -34.20 -49.82
C ARG A 266 -31.24 -33.66 -48.78
N LYS A 267 -30.75 -32.91 -47.79
CA LYS A 267 -31.58 -32.29 -46.75
C LYS A 267 -32.65 -31.36 -47.36
N TYR A 268 -32.27 -30.49 -48.30
CA TYR A 268 -33.21 -29.54 -48.89
C TYR A 268 -34.14 -30.17 -49.93
N ILE A 269 -33.73 -31.21 -50.64
CA ILE A 269 -34.63 -32.02 -51.49
C ILE A 269 -35.72 -32.66 -50.62
N LYS A 270 -35.34 -33.27 -49.48
CA LYS A 270 -36.31 -33.84 -48.53
C LYS A 270 -37.27 -32.77 -47.99
N LYS A 271 -36.75 -31.60 -47.61
CA LYS A 271 -37.56 -30.45 -47.19
C LYS A 271 -38.55 -30.01 -48.29
N ALA A 272 -38.12 -29.97 -49.56
CA ALA A 272 -38.99 -29.62 -50.68
C ALA A 272 -40.11 -30.66 -50.91
N GLN A 273 -39.82 -31.95 -50.72
CA GLN A 273 -40.82 -33.02 -50.79
C GLN A 273 -41.87 -32.90 -49.68
N GLU A 274 -41.46 -32.47 -48.49
CA GLU A 274 -42.37 -32.24 -47.35
C GLU A 274 -43.30 -31.04 -47.57
N VAL A 275 -42.91 -30.05 -48.39
CA VAL A 275 -43.75 -28.88 -48.71
C VAL A 275 -44.79 -29.16 -49.81
N ILE A 276 -44.52 -30.14 -50.68
CA ILE A 276 -45.40 -30.51 -51.80
C ILE A 276 -46.46 -31.55 -51.38
N LYS A 277 -46.24 -32.25 -50.26
CA LYS A 277 -47.22 -33.15 -49.64
C LYS A 277 -48.29 -32.37 -48.89
#